data_AF-A0A370NC68-F1
#
_entry.id   AF-A0A370NC68-F1
#
_cell.length_a   1.000
_cell.length_b   1.000
_cell.length_c   1.000
_cell.angle_alpha   90.00
_cell.angle_beta   90.00
_cell.angle_gamma   90.00
#
_symmetry.space_group_name_H-M   'P 1'
#
loop_
_entity.id
_entity.type
_entity.pdbx_description
1 polymer ?
#
loop_
_entity_poly.entity_id
_entity_poly.type
_entity_poly.pdbx_seq_one_letter_code
_entity_poly.pdbx_strand_id
1 'polypeptide(L)'
;MSVKVDSLVSKIKNHRCYTHPVFLNWAKANPEPEVIGALFHQIQNFCAATRPGWNFPAALKEHGLQEQSTLMLEIVESEGGHGPELATMAGFIVNQAAGNPIFAELYDQKATEAKLKEFSDQILGTLPGYDRATGLTSQVRRAIAVFDGRKDTDIAATYRNLGVALALEMISNRQLIPGEKHCLVDSGLYRTDLDAPEMHYLLEHWGEVGAEEQHERNARAAVAPALESEYAALVVEGAEDFLDSLASMWDLLDSSLLQSGYRDNRIAA
;
A
#
# COMPACT_ATOMS: atom_id res chain seq x y z
N MET A 1 -6.04 12.68 28.93
CA MET A 1 -5.39 11.43 29.38
C MET A 1 -4.24 11.18 28.42
N SER A 2 -3.01 10.96 28.90
CA SER A 2 -1.90 10.58 28.02
C SER A 2 -2.16 9.21 27.43
N VAL A 3 -2.09 9.09 26.10
CA VAL A 3 -2.15 7.81 25.39
C VAL A 3 -0.72 7.30 25.30
N LYS A 4 -0.45 6.06 25.72
CA LYS A 4 0.88 5.48 25.54
C LYS A 4 1.03 4.98 24.10
N VAL A 5 2.23 5.09 23.54
CA VAL A 5 2.54 4.55 22.20
C VAL A 5 2.19 3.07 22.09
N ASP A 6 2.45 2.28 23.14
CA ASP A 6 2.12 0.86 23.18
C ASP A 6 0.60 0.60 23.08
N SER A 7 -0.22 1.51 23.59
CA SER A 7 -1.69 1.41 23.48
C SER A 7 -2.15 1.63 22.04
N LEU A 8 -1.61 2.62 21.35
CA LEU A 8 -1.90 2.84 19.93
C LEU A 8 -1.36 1.69 19.06
N VAL A 9 -0.11 1.26 19.30
CA VAL A 9 0.48 0.08 18.64
C VAL A 9 -0.38 -1.16 18.82
N SER A 10 -0.88 -1.41 20.03
CA SER A 10 -1.77 -2.54 20.30
C SER A 10 -3.10 -2.40 19.54
N LYS A 11 -3.66 -1.19 19.48
CA LYS A 11 -4.89 -0.91 18.73
C LYS A 11 -4.71 -1.17 17.23
N ILE A 12 -3.61 -0.67 16.66
CA ILE A 12 -3.23 -0.89 15.26
C ILE A 12 -3.11 -2.40 14.98
N LYS A 13 -2.35 -3.15 15.79
CA LYS A 13 -2.15 -4.60 15.62
C LYS A 13 -3.42 -5.43 15.75
N ASN A 14 -4.38 -4.97 16.54
CA ASN A 14 -5.68 -5.64 16.73
C ASN A 14 -6.71 -5.23 15.67
N HIS A 15 -6.38 -4.30 14.78
CA HIS A 15 -7.26 -3.92 13.69
C HIS A 15 -7.38 -5.07 12.67
N ARG A 16 -8.58 -5.26 12.10
CA ARG A 16 -8.87 -6.35 11.15
C ARG A 16 -7.98 -6.36 9.90
N CYS A 17 -7.38 -5.23 9.56
CA CYS A 17 -6.45 -5.12 8.44
C CYS A 17 -5.21 -6.03 8.62
N TYR A 18 -4.74 -6.23 9.86
CA TYR A 18 -3.56 -7.06 10.16
C TYR A 18 -3.77 -8.54 9.88
N THR A 19 -5.01 -9.00 9.88
CA THR A 19 -5.38 -10.39 9.64
C THR A 19 -6.22 -10.56 8.39
N HIS A 20 -6.24 -9.54 7.51
CA HIS A 20 -7.01 -9.58 6.29
C HIS A 20 -6.51 -10.71 5.36
N PRO A 21 -7.39 -11.58 4.81
CA PRO A 21 -6.98 -12.79 4.10
C PRO A 21 -6.52 -12.58 2.66
N VAL A 22 -6.51 -11.34 2.15
CA VAL A 22 -6.28 -11.02 0.72
C VAL A 22 -5.06 -11.74 0.12
N PHE A 23 -3.91 -11.74 0.79
CA PHE A 23 -2.70 -12.39 0.25
C PHE A 23 -2.77 -13.93 0.31
N LEU A 24 -3.39 -14.49 1.35
CA LEU A 24 -3.66 -15.93 1.43
C LEU A 24 -4.63 -16.37 0.34
N ASN A 25 -5.66 -15.57 0.09
CA ASN A 25 -6.63 -15.80 -0.96
C ASN A 25 -6.01 -15.65 -2.35
N TRP A 26 -5.10 -14.69 -2.54
CA TRP A 26 -4.33 -14.56 -3.78
C TRP A 26 -3.53 -15.84 -4.04
N ALA A 27 -2.72 -16.28 -3.08
CA ALA A 27 -1.92 -17.50 -3.19
C ALA A 27 -2.78 -18.75 -3.45
N LYS A 28 -4.00 -18.80 -2.90
CA LYS A 28 -4.93 -19.93 -3.08
C LYS A 28 -5.70 -19.88 -4.41
N ALA A 29 -6.08 -18.69 -4.86
CA ALA A 29 -6.94 -18.51 -6.04
C ALA A 29 -6.19 -18.82 -7.34
N ASN A 30 -4.86 -18.65 -7.35
CA ASN A 30 -4.04 -18.70 -8.57
C ASN A 30 -4.67 -17.86 -9.70
N PRO A 31 -4.79 -16.54 -9.49
CA PRO A 31 -5.54 -15.67 -10.38
C PRO A 31 -4.94 -15.63 -11.79
N GLU A 32 -5.81 -15.45 -12.79
CA GLU A 32 -5.41 -15.23 -14.18
C GLU A 32 -4.56 -13.94 -14.33
N PRO A 33 -3.71 -13.84 -15.36
CA PRO A 33 -2.81 -12.70 -15.56
C PRO A 33 -3.51 -11.34 -15.54
N GLU A 34 -4.70 -11.23 -16.12
CA GLU A 34 -5.48 -9.99 -16.13
C GLU A 34 -6.01 -9.61 -14.74
N VAL A 35 -6.37 -10.61 -13.92
CA VAL A 35 -6.81 -10.40 -12.53
C VAL A 35 -5.63 -9.87 -11.69
N ILE A 36 -4.44 -10.44 -11.88
CA ILE A 36 -3.20 -9.96 -11.26
C ILE A 36 -2.90 -8.52 -11.70
N GLY A 37 -3.02 -8.24 -13.00
CA GLY A 37 -2.80 -6.90 -13.52
C GLY A 37 -3.78 -5.87 -12.95
N ALA A 38 -5.05 -6.24 -12.77
CA ALA A 38 -6.05 -5.40 -12.11
C ALA A 38 -5.75 -5.18 -10.62
N LEU A 39 -5.27 -6.20 -9.90
CA LEU A 39 -4.81 -6.07 -8.50
C LEU A 39 -3.66 -5.07 -8.41
N PHE A 40 -2.59 -5.27 -9.18
CA PHE A 40 -1.43 -4.38 -9.18
C PHE A 40 -1.80 -2.96 -9.57
N HIS A 41 -2.70 -2.74 -10.54
CA HIS A 41 -3.16 -1.39 -10.86
C HIS A 41 -3.73 -0.65 -9.63
N GLN A 42 -4.60 -1.32 -8.86
CA GLN A 42 -5.20 -0.73 -7.67
C GLN A 42 -4.17 -0.50 -6.56
N ILE A 43 -3.30 -1.48 -6.31
CA ILE A 43 -2.27 -1.44 -5.26
C ILE A 43 -1.21 -0.38 -5.57
N GLN A 44 -0.69 -0.35 -6.79
CA GLN A 44 0.35 0.58 -7.20
C GLN A 44 -0.10 2.03 -7.09
N ASN A 45 -1.35 2.34 -7.43
CA ASN A 45 -1.90 3.68 -7.27
C ASN A 45 -2.05 4.07 -5.79
N PHE A 46 -2.41 3.12 -4.93
CA PHE A 46 -2.40 3.34 -3.48
C PHE A 46 -0.96 3.60 -2.97
N CYS A 47 0.01 2.74 -3.31
CA CYS A 47 1.41 2.91 -2.93
C CYS A 47 2.01 4.20 -3.49
N ALA A 48 1.61 4.64 -4.69
CA ALA A 48 2.07 5.93 -5.22
C ALA A 48 1.64 7.12 -4.35
N ALA A 49 0.51 7.03 -3.66
CA ALA A 49 0.01 8.09 -2.78
C ALA A 49 0.69 8.10 -1.39
N THR A 50 1.32 7.00 -0.97
CA THR A 50 2.00 6.91 0.33
C THR A 50 3.37 7.60 0.34
N ARG A 51 4.01 7.74 -0.83
CA ARG A 51 5.40 8.23 -0.95
C ARG A 51 5.56 9.73 -0.75
N PRO A 52 4.71 10.62 -1.32
CA PRO A 52 4.93 12.04 -1.19
C PRO A 52 4.76 12.51 0.25
N GLY A 53 5.79 13.18 0.78
CA GLY A 53 5.69 13.92 2.04
C GLY A 53 4.88 15.22 1.91
N TRP A 54 4.79 15.80 0.71
CA TRP A 54 4.21 17.12 0.45
C TRP A 54 4.63 18.15 1.51
N ASN A 55 3.67 18.79 2.19
CA ASN A 55 3.93 19.83 3.17
C ASN A 55 4.12 19.26 4.58
N PHE A 56 3.88 17.97 4.80
CA PHE A 56 3.82 17.38 6.13
C PHE A 56 5.14 17.52 6.93
N PRO A 57 6.34 17.23 6.39
CA PRO A 57 7.58 17.47 7.12
C PRO A 57 7.82 18.95 7.45
N ALA A 58 7.40 19.87 6.57
CA ALA A 58 7.52 21.31 6.82
C ALA A 58 6.53 21.77 7.90
N ALA A 59 5.30 21.28 7.87
CA ALA A 59 4.27 21.57 8.86
C ALA A 59 4.69 21.09 10.26
N LEU A 60 5.27 19.89 10.38
CA LEU A 60 5.84 19.41 11.64
C LEU A 60 6.85 20.41 12.22
N LYS A 61 7.77 20.91 11.39
CA LYS A 61 8.75 21.91 11.81
C LYS A 61 8.10 23.22 12.25
N GLU A 62 7.10 23.70 11.51
CA GLU A 62 6.36 24.92 11.86
C GLU A 62 5.66 24.82 13.23
N HIS A 63 5.18 23.63 13.58
CA HIS A 63 4.55 23.35 14.88
C HIS A 63 5.54 22.97 15.99
N GLY A 64 6.85 23.17 15.77
CA GLY A 64 7.90 22.91 16.76
C GLY A 64 8.29 21.42 16.90
N LEU A 65 7.85 20.55 15.99
CA LEU A 65 8.12 19.12 15.96
C LEU A 65 9.31 18.80 15.05
N GLN A 66 10.47 19.41 15.33
CA GLN A 66 11.65 19.34 14.47
C GLN A 66 12.22 17.92 14.35
N GLU A 67 12.23 17.13 15.42
CA GLU A 67 12.72 15.75 15.39
C GLU A 67 11.79 14.86 14.57
N GLN A 68 10.47 15.01 14.73
CA GLN A 68 9.46 14.30 13.95
C GLN A 68 9.57 14.65 12.47
N SER A 69 9.80 15.92 12.15
CA SER A 69 10.03 16.37 10.77
C SER A 69 11.21 15.62 10.15
N THR A 70 12.35 15.53 10.85
CA THR A 70 13.52 14.78 10.37
C THR A 70 13.19 13.30 10.14
N LEU A 71 12.58 12.63 11.11
CA LEU A 71 12.23 11.20 11.01
C LEU A 71 11.29 10.90 9.84
N MET A 72 10.31 11.78 9.59
CA MET A 72 9.38 11.63 8.46
C MET A 72 10.03 11.95 7.12
N LEU A 73 10.99 12.89 7.10
CA LEU A 73 11.73 13.21 5.88
C LEU A 73 12.63 12.04 5.46
N GLU A 74 13.26 11.35 6.41
CA GLU A 74 14.05 10.15 6.13
C GLU A 74 13.22 9.05 5.42
N ILE A 75 11.97 8.83 5.85
CA ILE A 75 11.06 7.88 5.19
C ILE A 75 10.69 8.36 3.78
N VAL A 76 10.40 9.66 3.61
CA VAL A 76 10.03 10.20 2.29
C VAL A 76 11.20 10.10 1.31
N GLU A 77 12.42 10.29 1.78
CA GLU A 77 13.63 10.20 0.96
C GLU A 77 13.97 8.75 0.58
N SER A 78 13.78 7.78 1.48
CA SER A 78 13.99 6.36 1.16
C SER A 78 12.96 5.82 0.17
N GLU A 79 11.74 6.34 0.16
CA GLU A 79 10.70 5.96 -0.83
C GLU A 79 10.95 6.51 -2.25
N GLY A 80 12.00 7.31 -2.43
CA GLY A 80 12.37 7.90 -3.71
C GLY A 80 12.85 6.88 -4.72
N GLY A 81 12.06 6.62 -5.76
CA GLY A 81 12.45 5.75 -6.89
C GLY A 81 11.71 4.40 -6.93
N HIS A 82 10.93 4.06 -5.91
CA HIS A 82 10.17 2.80 -5.86
C HIS A 82 9.02 2.70 -6.87
N GLY A 83 8.65 3.79 -7.56
CA GLY A 83 7.58 3.78 -8.57
C GLY A 83 7.88 2.88 -9.77
N PRO A 84 8.97 3.15 -10.52
CA PRO A 84 9.45 2.27 -11.58
C PRO A 84 9.66 0.82 -11.14
N GLU A 85 10.18 0.58 -9.93
CA GLU A 85 10.47 -0.78 -9.45
C GLU A 85 9.19 -1.59 -9.18
N LEU A 86 8.20 -0.98 -8.53
CA LEU A 86 6.89 -1.61 -8.32
C LEU A 86 6.19 -1.92 -9.65
N ALA A 87 6.28 -1.01 -10.64
CA ALA A 87 5.74 -1.27 -11.98
C ALA A 87 6.46 -2.45 -12.66
N THR A 88 7.79 -2.50 -12.56
CA THR A 88 8.62 -3.57 -13.11
C THR A 88 8.23 -4.92 -12.49
N MET A 89 8.12 -4.99 -11.16
CA MET A 89 7.68 -6.18 -10.42
C MET A 89 6.28 -6.64 -10.87
N ALA A 90 5.34 -5.70 -10.97
CA ALA A 90 3.97 -6.01 -11.41
C ALA A 90 3.94 -6.61 -12.82
N GLY A 91 4.63 -6.00 -13.79
CA GLY A 91 4.72 -6.51 -15.15
C GLY A 91 5.39 -7.88 -15.22
N PHE A 92 6.45 -8.08 -14.42
CA PHE A 92 7.17 -9.34 -14.35
C PHE A 92 6.30 -10.48 -13.82
N ILE A 93 5.58 -10.26 -12.72
CA ILE A 93 4.65 -11.26 -12.15
C ILE A 93 3.54 -11.60 -13.14
N VAL A 94 2.99 -10.62 -13.86
CA VAL A 94 1.96 -10.89 -14.89
C VAL A 94 2.54 -11.74 -16.03
N ASN A 95 3.76 -11.46 -16.49
CA ASN A 95 4.43 -12.30 -17.50
C ASN A 95 4.65 -13.74 -16.99
N GLN A 96 5.06 -13.91 -15.73
CA GLN A 96 5.23 -15.23 -15.12
C GLN A 96 3.91 -16.00 -15.06
N ALA A 97 2.83 -15.33 -14.66
CA ALA A 97 1.50 -15.92 -14.61
C ALA A 97 1.00 -16.36 -15.99
N ALA A 98 1.28 -15.55 -17.03
CA ALA A 98 0.84 -15.84 -18.39
C ALA A 98 1.68 -16.92 -19.09
N GLY A 99 2.92 -17.14 -18.64
CA GLY A 99 3.89 -18.03 -19.28
C GLY A 99 4.41 -17.49 -20.62
N ASN A 100 4.06 -16.26 -20.99
CA ASN A 100 4.53 -15.55 -22.17
C ASN A 100 4.61 -14.03 -21.91
N PRO A 101 5.38 -13.27 -22.71
CA PRO A 101 5.49 -11.83 -22.52
C PRO A 101 4.19 -11.09 -22.91
N ILE A 102 3.44 -10.65 -21.89
CA ILE A 102 2.37 -9.65 -22.03
C ILE A 102 2.99 -8.25 -22.08
N PHE A 103 3.98 -8.01 -21.23
CA PHE A 103 4.80 -6.81 -21.21
C PHE A 103 6.14 -7.13 -21.87
N ALA A 104 6.38 -6.60 -23.06
CA ALA A 104 7.63 -6.82 -23.79
C ALA A 104 8.81 -6.05 -23.17
N GLU A 105 8.57 -4.84 -22.68
CA GLU A 105 9.55 -3.96 -22.05
C GLU A 105 9.13 -3.64 -20.62
N LEU A 106 9.61 -4.43 -19.65
CA LEU A 106 9.23 -4.30 -18.23
C LEU A 106 9.65 -2.97 -17.60
N TYR A 107 10.73 -2.37 -18.14
CA TYR A 107 11.32 -1.13 -17.63
C TYR A 107 10.66 0.14 -18.17
N ASP A 108 9.69 0.02 -19.10
CA ASP A 108 8.81 1.14 -19.47
C ASP A 108 7.66 1.24 -18.47
N GLN A 109 7.89 1.98 -17.38
CA GLN A 109 6.89 2.20 -16.33
C GLN A 109 5.54 2.64 -16.92
N LYS A 110 5.54 3.57 -17.88
CA LYS A 110 4.31 4.16 -18.40
C LYS A 110 3.52 3.14 -19.22
N ALA A 111 4.20 2.37 -20.06
CA ALA A 111 3.55 1.30 -20.82
C ALA A 111 2.99 0.22 -19.88
N THR A 112 3.76 -0.14 -18.84
CA THR A 112 3.32 -1.11 -17.85
C THR A 112 2.09 -0.63 -17.09
N GLU A 113 2.12 0.57 -16.52
CA GLU A 113 0.99 1.18 -15.82
C GLU A 113 -0.26 1.31 -16.69
N ALA A 114 -0.10 1.72 -17.96
CA ALA A 114 -1.21 1.82 -18.89
C ALA A 114 -1.89 0.47 -19.14
N LYS A 115 -1.10 -0.59 -19.30
CA LYS A 115 -1.64 -1.94 -19.52
C LYS A 115 -2.27 -2.55 -18.26
N LEU A 116 -1.69 -2.30 -17.07
CA LEU A 116 -2.31 -2.66 -15.80
C LEU A 116 -3.68 -1.97 -15.63
N LYS A 117 -3.77 -0.68 -16.02
CA LYS A 117 -5.04 0.05 -16.04
C LYS A 117 -6.06 -0.59 -16.99
N GLU A 118 -5.66 -1.01 -18.19
CA GLU A 118 -6.57 -1.70 -19.13
C GLU A 118 -7.22 -2.94 -18.50
N PHE A 119 -6.44 -3.76 -17.78
CA PHE A 119 -6.99 -4.92 -17.06
C PHE A 119 -7.97 -4.51 -15.97
N SER A 120 -7.64 -3.46 -15.23
CA SER A 120 -8.54 -2.89 -14.23
C SER A 120 -9.84 -2.38 -14.85
N ASP A 121 -9.77 -1.67 -15.96
CA ASP A 121 -10.91 -1.14 -16.70
C ASP A 121 -11.81 -2.26 -17.23
N GLN A 122 -11.22 -3.37 -17.67
CA GLN A 122 -11.93 -4.53 -18.17
C GLN A 122 -12.70 -5.25 -17.06
N ILE A 123 -12.06 -5.48 -15.91
CA ILE A 123 -12.59 -6.34 -14.85
C ILE A 123 -13.45 -5.56 -13.85
N LEU A 124 -12.95 -4.40 -13.40
CA LEU A 124 -13.59 -3.61 -12.34
C LEU A 124 -14.46 -2.46 -12.89
N GLY A 125 -14.40 -2.21 -14.20
CA GLY A 125 -15.01 -1.03 -14.80
C GLY A 125 -16.54 -0.96 -14.77
N THR A 126 -17.22 -2.04 -14.38
CA THR A 126 -18.67 -2.07 -14.17
C THR A 126 -19.06 -1.89 -12.70
N LEU A 127 -18.09 -1.84 -11.78
CA LEU A 127 -18.37 -1.65 -10.36
C LEU A 127 -18.93 -0.24 -10.10
N PRO A 128 -19.95 -0.10 -9.24
CA PRO A 128 -20.46 1.21 -8.85
C PRO A 128 -19.35 2.12 -8.30
N GLY A 129 -19.26 3.34 -8.83
CA GLY A 129 -18.26 4.32 -8.40
C GLY A 129 -16.84 4.07 -8.91
N TYR A 130 -16.63 3.13 -9.83
CA TYR A 130 -15.39 3.02 -10.59
C TYR A 130 -15.20 4.27 -11.46
N ASP A 131 -14.00 4.84 -11.43
CA ASP A 131 -13.64 5.99 -12.25
C ASP A 131 -12.80 5.58 -13.44
N ARG A 132 -13.37 5.70 -14.64
CA ARG A 132 -12.72 5.33 -15.90
C ARG A 132 -11.50 6.19 -16.23
N ALA A 133 -11.45 7.43 -15.74
CA ALA A 133 -10.32 8.31 -16.01
C ALA A 133 -9.05 7.80 -15.34
N THR A 134 -9.13 7.52 -14.03
CA THR A 134 -8.00 7.00 -13.24
C THR A 134 -7.89 5.49 -13.26
N GLY A 135 -8.97 4.78 -13.58
CA GLY A 135 -9.09 3.33 -13.49
C GLY A 135 -9.25 2.84 -12.04
N LEU A 136 -9.64 3.70 -11.09
CA LEU A 136 -9.67 3.38 -9.67
C LEU A 136 -11.08 3.17 -9.15
N THR A 137 -11.20 2.22 -8.21
CA THR A 137 -12.44 2.00 -7.46
C THR A 137 -12.68 3.12 -6.44
N SER A 138 -13.92 3.24 -5.96
CA SER A 138 -14.24 4.22 -4.90
C SER A 138 -13.48 3.97 -3.58
N GLN A 139 -13.12 2.72 -3.31
CA GLN A 139 -12.44 2.29 -2.09
C GLN A 139 -10.97 2.69 -2.15
N VAL A 140 -10.30 2.42 -3.28
CA VAL A 140 -8.90 2.85 -3.49
C VAL A 140 -8.78 4.36 -3.45
N ARG A 141 -9.69 5.11 -4.09
CA ARG A 141 -9.68 6.57 -4.04
C ARG A 141 -9.88 7.12 -2.63
N ARG A 142 -10.70 6.46 -1.80
CA ARG A 142 -10.86 6.83 -0.39
C ARG A 142 -9.60 6.54 0.44
N ALA A 143 -8.97 5.38 0.23
CA ALA A 143 -7.71 5.06 0.87
C ALA A 143 -6.59 6.04 0.49
N ILE A 144 -6.52 6.45 -0.78
CA ILE A 144 -5.60 7.49 -1.26
C ILE A 144 -5.89 8.85 -0.61
N ALA A 145 -7.18 9.22 -0.49
CA ALA A 145 -7.59 10.53 0.05
C ALA A 145 -7.18 10.74 1.52
N VAL A 146 -6.93 9.68 2.28
CA VAL A 146 -6.40 9.80 3.66
C VAL A 146 -5.06 10.54 3.68
N PHE A 147 -4.26 10.42 2.62
CA PHE A 147 -2.97 11.10 2.52
C PHE A 147 -3.09 12.58 2.14
N ASP A 148 -4.22 13.03 1.58
CA ASP A 148 -4.38 14.42 1.13
C ASP A 148 -4.15 15.44 2.25
N GLY A 149 -4.42 15.07 3.50
CA GLY A 149 -4.10 15.89 4.66
C GLY A 149 -2.63 16.26 4.80
N ARG A 150 -1.68 15.55 4.15
CA ARG A 150 -0.25 15.91 4.11
C ARG A 150 0.01 17.17 3.28
N LYS A 151 -0.96 17.64 2.49
CA LYS A 151 -0.90 18.93 1.76
C LYS A 151 -1.25 20.10 2.66
N ASP A 152 -1.99 19.86 3.73
CA ASP A 152 -2.37 20.90 4.68
C ASP A 152 -1.25 21.14 5.70
N THR A 153 -1.19 22.37 6.24
CA THR A 153 -0.19 22.76 7.24
C THR A 153 -0.80 23.06 8.59
N ASP A 154 -2.11 22.90 8.77
CA ASP A 154 -2.74 23.12 10.07
C ASP A 154 -2.34 22.03 11.09
N ILE A 155 -2.42 22.40 12.36
CA ILE A 155 -1.99 21.53 13.46
C ILE A 155 -2.81 20.24 13.49
N ALA A 156 -4.11 20.29 13.19
CA ALA A 156 -4.95 19.11 13.30
C ALA A 156 -4.64 18.08 12.21
N ALA A 157 -4.47 18.52 10.96
CA ALA A 157 -3.99 17.68 9.87
C ALA A 157 -2.60 17.10 10.18
N THR A 158 -1.67 17.91 10.71
CA THR A 158 -0.32 17.47 11.09
C THR A 158 -0.35 16.30 12.07
N TYR A 159 -1.14 16.39 13.14
CA TYR A 159 -1.24 15.30 14.13
C TYR A 159 -1.99 14.07 13.59
N ARG A 160 -3.00 14.23 12.74
CA ARG A 160 -3.63 13.08 12.05
C ARG A 160 -2.63 12.35 11.15
N ASN A 161 -1.83 13.08 10.39
CA ASN A 161 -0.83 12.49 9.49
C ASN A 161 0.26 11.71 10.23
N LEU A 162 0.63 12.10 11.46
CA LEU A 162 1.50 11.30 12.33
C LEU A 162 0.88 9.93 12.64
N GLY A 163 -0.44 9.90 12.91
CA GLY A 163 -1.20 8.66 13.09
C GLY A 163 -1.23 7.79 11.83
N VAL A 164 -1.52 8.41 10.69
CA VAL A 164 -1.51 7.76 9.37
C VAL A 164 -0.14 7.13 9.09
N ALA A 165 0.95 7.88 9.30
CA ALA A 165 2.31 7.40 9.07
C ALA A 165 2.62 6.17 9.93
N LEU A 166 2.35 6.22 11.24
CA LEU A 166 2.57 5.05 12.11
C LEU A 166 1.76 3.83 11.66
N ALA A 167 0.49 4.01 11.34
CA ALA A 167 -0.36 2.91 10.91
C ALA A 167 0.08 2.32 9.57
N LEU A 168 0.52 3.16 8.62
CA LEU A 168 1.10 2.75 7.35
C LEU A 168 2.37 1.92 7.57
N GLU A 169 3.40 2.47 8.21
CA GLU A 169 4.68 1.76 8.33
C GLU A 169 4.54 0.46 9.14
N MET A 170 3.67 0.45 10.15
CA MET A 170 3.41 -0.78 10.90
C MET A 170 2.63 -1.83 10.07
N ILE A 171 1.68 -1.46 9.21
CA ILE A 171 0.96 -2.45 8.39
C ILE A 171 1.84 -2.92 7.23
N SER A 172 2.65 -2.04 6.67
CA SER A 172 3.61 -2.36 5.61
C SER A 172 4.60 -3.43 6.06
N ASN A 173 5.31 -3.19 7.17
CA ASN A 173 6.30 -4.12 7.71
C ASN A 173 5.71 -5.48 8.16
N ARG A 174 4.46 -5.47 8.67
CA ARG A 174 3.90 -6.64 9.38
C ARG A 174 2.87 -7.44 8.59
N GLN A 175 2.29 -6.87 7.54
CA GLN A 175 1.23 -7.52 6.79
C GLN A 175 1.35 -7.33 5.28
N LEU A 176 1.64 -6.13 4.76
CA LEU A 176 1.69 -5.91 3.30
C LEU A 176 2.90 -6.60 2.68
N ILE A 177 4.11 -6.22 3.06
CA ILE A 177 5.35 -6.80 2.48
C ILE A 177 5.47 -8.31 2.77
N PRO A 178 5.16 -8.80 4.00
CA PRO A 178 5.07 -10.24 4.24
C PRO A 178 4.00 -10.94 3.42
N GLY A 179 2.85 -10.30 3.20
CA GLY A 179 1.77 -10.83 2.41
C GLY A 179 2.10 -10.92 0.92
N GLU A 180 2.72 -9.87 0.37
CA GLU A 180 3.22 -9.83 -1.00
C GLU A 180 4.27 -10.92 -1.22
N LYS A 181 5.25 -11.04 -0.32
CA LYS A 181 6.21 -12.16 -0.39
C LYS A 181 5.52 -13.51 -0.33
N HIS A 182 4.53 -13.66 0.53
CA HIS A 182 3.80 -14.93 0.61
C HIS A 182 3.12 -15.28 -0.72
N CYS A 183 2.35 -14.36 -1.31
CA CYS A 183 1.60 -14.68 -2.52
C CYS A 183 2.47 -14.68 -3.79
N LEU A 184 3.51 -13.84 -3.86
CA LEU A 184 4.33 -13.68 -5.06
C LEU A 184 5.53 -14.64 -5.12
N VAL A 185 6.08 -15.03 -3.97
CA VAL A 185 7.30 -15.86 -3.89
C VAL A 185 7.01 -17.19 -3.21
N ASP A 186 6.60 -17.18 -1.93
CA ASP A 186 6.55 -18.39 -1.10
C ASP A 186 5.49 -19.40 -1.56
N SER A 187 4.44 -18.91 -2.22
CA SER A 187 3.40 -19.74 -2.84
C SER A 187 3.92 -20.63 -3.96
N GLY A 188 5.04 -20.23 -4.60
CA GLY A 188 5.59 -20.89 -5.79
C GLY A 188 4.79 -20.68 -7.08
N LEU A 189 3.71 -19.89 -7.06
CA LEU A 189 2.81 -19.70 -8.21
C LEU A 189 3.55 -19.16 -9.44
N TYR A 190 4.40 -18.15 -9.22
CA TYR A 190 5.07 -17.41 -10.30
C TYR A 190 6.50 -17.89 -10.58
N ARG A 191 6.94 -18.98 -9.92
CA ARG A 191 8.26 -19.60 -10.11
C ARG A 191 9.42 -18.58 -10.10
N THR A 192 9.34 -17.63 -9.18
CA THR A 192 10.37 -16.60 -8.97
C THR A 192 10.87 -16.63 -7.53
N ASP A 193 11.91 -15.87 -7.25
CA ASP A 193 12.51 -15.67 -5.94
C ASP A 193 12.80 -14.18 -5.73
N LEU A 194 13.20 -13.81 -4.51
CA LEU A 194 13.54 -12.42 -4.19
C LEU A 194 14.83 -11.93 -4.87
N ASP A 195 15.67 -12.84 -5.36
CA ASP A 195 16.95 -12.50 -5.99
C ASP A 195 16.79 -12.13 -7.47
N ALA A 196 15.60 -12.36 -8.05
CA ALA A 196 15.26 -11.89 -9.38
C ALA A 196 15.36 -10.35 -9.46
N PRO A 197 16.03 -9.77 -10.47
CA PRO A 197 16.21 -8.32 -10.59
C PRO A 197 14.88 -7.54 -10.55
N GLU A 198 13.84 -8.09 -11.15
CA GLU A 198 12.50 -7.50 -11.21
C GLU A 198 11.76 -7.51 -9.85
N MET A 199 12.25 -8.29 -8.88
CA MET A 199 11.71 -8.38 -7.51
C MET A 199 12.43 -7.44 -6.53
N HIS A 200 13.32 -6.56 -7.02
CA HIS A 200 14.11 -5.63 -6.19
C HIS A 200 13.26 -4.83 -5.20
N TYR A 201 12.11 -4.30 -5.66
CA TYR A 201 11.16 -3.58 -4.79
C TYR A 201 10.83 -4.40 -3.54
N LEU A 202 10.40 -5.65 -3.71
CA LEU A 202 10.03 -6.50 -2.59
C LEU A 202 11.23 -6.91 -1.73
N LEU A 203 12.39 -7.15 -2.36
CA LEU A 203 13.64 -7.47 -1.66
C LEU A 203 14.08 -6.33 -0.73
N GLU A 204 14.02 -5.08 -1.18
CA GLU A 204 14.44 -3.90 -0.42
C GLU A 204 13.56 -3.65 0.81
N HIS A 205 12.26 -3.94 0.71
CA HIS A 205 11.30 -3.72 1.79
C HIS A 205 11.23 -4.89 2.77
N TRP A 206 11.62 -6.11 2.36
CA TRP A 206 11.42 -7.32 3.13
C TRP A 206 12.51 -7.59 4.19
N GLY A 207 12.06 -8.08 5.35
CA GLY A 207 12.91 -8.71 6.37
C GLY A 207 13.38 -7.77 7.48
N GLU A 208 14.10 -8.32 8.46
CA GLU A 208 14.55 -7.60 9.67
C GLU A 208 15.54 -6.46 9.40
N VAL A 209 16.09 -6.39 8.19
CA VAL A 209 16.99 -5.33 7.72
C VAL A 209 16.42 -4.56 6.52
N GLY A 210 15.17 -4.84 6.12
CA GLY A 210 14.50 -4.13 5.05
C GLY A 210 14.10 -2.71 5.44
N ALA A 211 13.81 -1.89 4.44
CA ALA A 211 13.44 -0.47 4.62
C ALA A 211 12.28 -0.29 5.63
N GLU A 212 11.31 -1.20 5.60
CA GLU A 212 10.11 -1.14 6.44
C GLU A 212 10.36 -1.26 7.94
N GLU A 213 11.40 -1.98 8.38
CA GLU A 213 11.76 -2.04 9.81
C GLU A 213 12.31 -0.69 10.28
N GLN A 214 13.08 0.00 9.43
CA GLN A 214 13.55 1.36 9.70
C GLN A 214 12.38 2.36 9.68
N HIS A 215 11.47 2.25 8.72
CA HIS A 215 10.30 3.13 8.63
C HIS A 215 9.39 2.98 9.85
N GLU A 216 9.08 1.74 10.27
CA GLU A 216 8.27 1.48 11.46
C GLU A 216 8.91 2.10 12.71
N ARG A 217 10.24 1.95 12.86
CA ARG A 217 10.99 2.56 13.98
C ARG A 217 10.91 4.08 13.96
N ASN A 218 11.10 4.71 12.81
CA ASN A 218 11.03 6.17 12.67
C ASN A 218 9.62 6.70 12.95
N ALA A 219 8.59 6.05 12.43
CA ALA A 219 7.20 6.44 12.67
C ALA A 219 6.80 6.28 14.15
N ARG A 220 7.22 5.20 14.81
CA ARG A 220 7.03 5.02 16.26
C ARG A 220 7.71 6.11 17.07
N ALA A 221 8.96 6.43 16.75
CA ALA A 221 9.70 7.48 17.43
C ALA A 221 9.05 8.86 17.22
N ALA A 222 8.57 9.15 16.01
CA ALA A 222 7.91 10.42 15.72
C ALA A 222 6.57 10.58 16.46
N VAL A 223 5.79 9.51 16.58
CA VAL A 223 4.48 9.53 17.23
C VAL A 223 4.55 9.56 18.76
N ALA A 224 5.58 8.99 19.37
CA ALA A 224 5.64 8.83 20.84
C ALA A 224 5.42 10.15 21.60
N PRO A 225 6.13 11.26 21.28
CA PRO A 225 5.92 12.55 21.94
C PRO A 225 4.56 13.17 21.61
N ALA A 226 4.03 12.92 20.41
CA ALA A 226 2.75 13.46 19.97
C ALA A 226 1.57 12.91 20.79
N LEU A 227 1.65 11.65 21.24
CA LEU A 227 0.63 11.01 22.08
C LEU A 227 0.60 11.49 23.54
N GLU A 228 1.64 12.21 23.97
CA GLU A 228 1.69 12.87 25.27
C GLU A 228 1.09 14.29 25.24
N SER A 229 0.79 14.81 24.06
CA SER A 229 0.21 16.14 23.85
C SER A 229 -1.32 16.16 23.98
N GLU A 230 -1.91 17.37 23.97
CA GLU A 230 -3.37 17.55 23.90
C GLU A 230 -3.99 17.04 22.59
N TYR A 231 -3.18 16.83 21.54
CA TYR A 231 -3.60 16.38 20.22
C TYR A 231 -3.55 14.85 20.04
N ALA A 232 -3.28 14.09 21.11
CA ALA A 232 -3.18 12.62 21.05
C ALA A 232 -4.41 11.95 20.39
N ALA A 233 -5.61 12.50 20.59
CA ALA A 233 -6.82 11.97 19.97
C ALA A 233 -6.79 12.05 18.43
N LEU A 234 -6.20 13.09 17.86
CA LEU A 234 -6.08 13.27 16.41
C LEU A 234 -5.11 12.25 15.80
N VAL A 235 -4.03 11.92 16.51
CA VAL A 235 -3.11 10.85 16.10
C VAL A 235 -3.82 9.51 16.05
N VAL A 236 -4.64 9.20 17.05
CA VAL A 236 -5.43 7.96 17.09
C VAL A 236 -6.46 7.94 15.96
N GLU A 237 -7.17 9.05 15.74
CA GLU A 237 -8.14 9.21 14.65
C GLU A 237 -7.50 8.98 13.28
N GLY A 238 -6.36 9.61 12.99
CA GLY A 238 -5.67 9.42 11.71
C GLY A 238 -5.21 7.98 11.47
N ALA A 239 -4.75 7.28 12.51
CA ALA A 239 -4.40 5.86 12.41
C ALA A 239 -5.64 4.98 12.11
N GLU A 240 -6.77 5.24 12.75
CA GLU A 240 -8.01 4.50 12.51
C GLU A 240 -8.58 4.74 11.12
N ASP A 241 -8.69 6.00 10.70
CA ASP A 241 -9.21 6.39 9.39
C ASP A 241 -8.43 5.74 8.24
N PHE A 242 -7.09 5.68 8.38
CA PHE A 242 -6.23 4.97 7.45
C PHE A 242 -6.53 3.47 7.42
N LEU A 243 -6.53 2.82 8.58
CA LEU A 243 -6.71 1.37 8.68
C LEU A 243 -8.09 0.91 8.20
N ASP A 244 -9.14 1.68 8.49
CA ASP A 244 -10.50 1.40 8.02
C ASP A 244 -10.62 1.55 6.50
N SER A 245 -9.97 2.58 5.95
CA SER A 245 -9.95 2.81 4.49
C SER A 245 -9.16 1.72 3.77
N LEU A 246 -8.01 1.33 4.31
CA LEU A 246 -7.18 0.24 3.77
C LEU A 246 -7.91 -1.11 3.84
N ALA A 247 -8.55 -1.43 4.97
CA ALA A 247 -9.31 -2.65 5.10
C ALA A 247 -10.50 -2.69 4.12
N SER A 248 -11.19 -1.56 3.90
CA SER A 248 -12.26 -1.45 2.90
C SER A 248 -11.76 -1.64 1.47
N MET A 249 -10.54 -1.18 1.17
CA MET A 249 -9.87 -1.45 -0.09
C MET A 249 -9.62 -2.95 -0.25
N TRP A 250 -9.05 -3.61 0.76
CA TRP A 250 -8.80 -5.05 0.70
C TRP A 250 -10.06 -5.88 0.60
N ASP A 251 -11.13 -5.55 1.33
CA ASP A 251 -12.42 -6.24 1.23
C ASP A 251 -12.94 -6.23 -0.22
N LEU A 252 -12.85 -5.08 -0.90
CA LEU A 252 -13.30 -4.95 -2.29
C LEU A 252 -12.44 -5.77 -3.23
N LEU A 253 -11.11 -5.64 -3.16
CA LEU A 253 -10.20 -6.33 -4.06
C LEU A 253 -10.30 -7.85 -3.87
N ASP A 254 -10.33 -8.31 -2.63
CA ASP A 254 -10.45 -9.73 -2.31
C ASP A 254 -11.80 -10.29 -2.79
N SER A 255 -12.92 -9.61 -2.50
CA SER A 255 -14.23 -10.07 -2.96
C SER A 255 -14.41 -10.01 -4.48
N SER A 256 -13.88 -8.99 -5.16
CA SER A 256 -14.12 -8.77 -6.60
C SER A 256 -13.15 -9.53 -7.50
N LEU A 257 -11.95 -9.88 -7.01
CA LEU A 257 -10.88 -10.45 -7.84
C LEU A 257 -10.43 -11.84 -7.38
N LEU A 258 -10.51 -12.15 -6.10
CA LEU A 258 -9.88 -13.36 -5.53
C LEU A 258 -10.89 -14.41 -5.03
N GLN A 259 -11.95 -13.98 -4.34
CA GLN A 259 -12.95 -14.89 -3.79
C GLN A 259 -14.09 -15.21 -4.77
N SER A 260 -14.45 -14.27 -5.65
CA SER A 260 -15.61 -14.43 -6.55
C SER A 260 -15.35 -15.35 -7.74
N GLY A 261 -14.13 -15.87 -7.91
CA GLY A 261 -13.79 -16.76 -9.01
C GLY A 261 -14.21 -16.16 -10.34
N TYR A 262 -13.46 -15.16 -10.82
CA TYR A 262 -13.55 -14.73 -12.21
C TYR A 262 -13.22 -15.93 -13.11
N ARG A 263 -14.22 -16.77 -13.36
CA ARG A 263 -14.23 -17.79 -14.40
C ARG A 263 -14.76 -17.09 -15.62
N ASP A 264 -13.84 -16.71 -16.49
CA ASP A 264 -14.15 -16.09 -17.78
C ASP A 264 -15.23 -16.94 -18.48
N ASN A 265 -16.38 -16.35 -18.81
CA ASN A 265 -17.45 -17.01 -19.56
C ASN A 265 -17.07 -17.24 -21.04
N ARG A 266 -15.78 -17.21 -21.39
CA ARG A 266 -15.26 -17.43 -22.74
C ARG A 266 -15.19 -18.92 -23.17
N ILE A 267 -15.88 -19.83 -22.47
CA ILE A 267 -16.16 -21.21 -22.94
C ILE A 267 -17.67 -21.42 -23.21
N ALA A 268 -18.41 -20.36 -23.53
CA ALA A 268 -19.79 -20.48 -24.01
C ALA A 268 -20.07 -19.51 -25.16
N ALA A 269 -19.41 -19.73 -26.30
CA ALA A 269 -19.86 -19.30 -27.62
C ALA A 269 -19.30 -20.26 -28.68
#